data_AF-A0A660L2R5-F1
#
_entry.id   AF-A0A660L2R5-F1
#
_cell.length_a   1.000
_cell.length_b   1.000
_cell.length_c   1.000
_cell.angle_alpha   90.00
_cell.angle_beta   90.00
_cell.angle_gamma   90.00
#
_symmetry.space_group_name_H-M   'P 1'
#
loop_
_entity.id
_entity.type
_entity.pdbx_description
1 polymer ?
#
loop_
_entity_poly.entity_id
_entity_poly.type
_entity_poly.pdbx_seq_one_letter_code
_entity_poly.pdbx_strand_id
1 'polypeptide(L)' 'MAGVTCPFCDSAQVERVAQWGGQIITAQWRCTACNSYFEAVRDDYNDTPASTPSASEPSTGAAASGRQNANRPEAA' A
#
# COMPACT_ATOMS: atom_id res chain seq x y z
N MET A 1 -16.90 -5.22 17.95
CA MET A 1 -15.47 -5.32 17.57
C MET A 1 -14.92 -6.58 18.21
N ALA A 2 -14.76 -7.66 17.45
CA ALA A 2 -14.12 -8.88 17.94
C ALA A 2 -12.61 -8.70 17.82
N GLY A 3 -11.90 -8.65 18.95
CA GLY A 3 -10.44 -8.60 18.95
C GLY A 3 -9.85 -9.96 18.56
N VAL A 4 -8.68 -9.96 17.92
CA VAL A 4 -7.95 -11.19 17.58
C VAL A 4 -7.49 -11.89 18.87
N THR A 5 -7.72 -13.19 18.98
CA THR A 5 -7.22 -14.04 20.08
C THR A 5 -6.29 -15.12 19.57
N CYS A 6 -5.37 -15.57 20.42
CA CYS A 6 -4.44 -16.65 20.07
C CYS A 6 -5.17 -18.00 20.00
N PRO A 7 -5.12 -18.73 18.88
CA PRO A 7 -5.83 -20.02 18.73
C PRO A 7 -5.19 -21.17 19.52
N PHE A 8 -4.03 -20.94 20.14
CA PHE A 8 -3.28 -21.98 20.84
C PHE A 8 -3.44 -21.93 22.36
N CYS A 9 -3.72 -20.75 22.91
CA CYS A 9 -3.80 -20.54 24.36
C CYS A 9 -4.94 -19.59 24.77
N ASP A 10 -5.78 -19.19 23.82
CA ASP A 10 -6.92 -18.28 23.99
C ASP A 10 -6.58 -16.89 24.55
N SER A 11 -5.30 -16.56 24.66
CA SER A 11 -4.85 -15.26 25.15
C SER A 11 -5.17 -14.14 24.17
N ALA A 12 -5.62 -13.01 24.71
CA ALA A 12 -5.78 -11.75 23.97
C ALA A 12 -4.46 -10.95 23.86
N GLN A 13 -3.37 -11.44 24.46
CA GLN A 13 -2.06 -10.80 24.41
C GLN A 13 -1.39 -11.11 23.06
N VAL A 14 -1.82 -10.40 22.01
CA VAL A 14 -1.35 -10.60 20.63
C VAL A 14 -0.87 -9.28 20.02
N GLU A 15 0.27 -9.32 19.33
CA GLU A 15 0.86 -8.19 18.63
C GLU A 15 0.95 -8.47 17.12
N ARG A 16 0.70 -7.46 16.28
CA ARG A 16 0.83 -7.59 14.83
C ARG A 16 2.29 -7.40 14.44
N VAL A 17 2.89 -8.41 13.81
CA VAL A 17 4.34 -8.43 13.49
C VAL A 17 4.60 -7.86 12.11
N ALA A 18 3.78 -8.24 11.13
CA ALA A 18 3.95 -7.78 9.76
C ALA A 18 2.61 -7.77 9.02
N GLN A 19 2.47 -6.75 8.18
CA GLN A 19 1.41 -6.68 7.17
C GLN A 19 2.02 -7.19 5.87
N TRP A 20 1.85 -8.47 5.57
CA TRP A 20 2.38 -9.04 4.35
C TRP A 20 1.60 -8.49 3.16
N GLY A 21 2.20 -7.57 2.41
CA GLY A 21 1.73 -7.10 1.10
C GLY A 21 0.37 -6.38 1.09
N GLY A 22 0.31 -5.19 0.48
CA GLY A 22 -0.93 -4.40 0.35
C GLY A 22 -2.07 -5.05 -0.46
N GLN A 23 -1.98 -6.35 -0.78
CA GLN A 23 -2.96 -7.14 -1.51
C GLN A 23 -3.39 -8.42 -0.75
N ILE A 24 -2.70 -8.81 0.33
CA ILE A 24 -3.05 -10.04 1.07
C ILE A 24 -4.04 -9.70 2.21
N ILE A 25 -5.11 -10.49 2.26
CA ILE A 25 -6.26 -10.38 3.17
C ILE A 25 -5.96 -10.77 4.63
N THR A 26 -4.76 -11.30 4.92
CA THR A 26 -4.31 -11.74 6.24
C THR A 26 -3.19 -10.87 6.79
N ALA A 27 -3.11 -10.78 8.13
CA ALA A 27 -1.97 -10.21 8.84
C ALA A 27 -1.30 -11.29 9.69
N GLN A 28 0.01 -11.15 9.90
CA GLN A 28 0.77 -12.03 10.77
C GLN A 28 0.80 -11.47 12.21
N TRP A 29 0.54 -12.36 13.17
CA TRP A 29 0.45 -12.05 14.59
C TRP A 29 1.40 -12.92 15.41
N ARG A 30 1.80 -12.39 16.57
CA ARG A 30 2.53 -13.10 17.61
C ARG A 30 1.79 -12.99 18.92
N CYS A 31 1.60 -14.10 19.60
CA CYS A 31 1.11 -14.10 20.98
C CYS A 31 2.28 -13.88 21.95
N THR A 32 2.21 -12.87 22.81
CA THR A 32 3.26 -12.62 23.82
C THR A 32 3.14 -13.50 25.05
N ALA A 33 2.01 -14.20 25.24
CA ALA A 33 1.81 -15.14 26.35
C ALA A 33 2.41 -16.53 26.09
N CYS A 34 2.20 -17.10 24.90
CA CYS A 34 2.72 -18.43 24.53
C CYS A 34 3.82 -18.40 23.46
N ASN A 35 4.19 -17.22 22.96
CA ASN A 35 5.19 -17.01 21.90
C ASN A 35 4.90 -17.68 20.54
N SER A 36 3.68 -18.18 20.32
CA SER A 36 3.27 -18.75 19.03
C SER A 36 2.97 -17.65 18.00
N TYR A 37 3.31 -17.94 16.74
CA TYR A 37 2.97 -17.12 15.59
C TYR A 37 1.74 -17.71 14.88
N PHE A 38 0.84 -16.85 14.40
CA PHE A 38 -0.34 -17.26 13.65
C PHE A 38 -0.78 -16.17 12.67
N GLU A 39 -1.68 -16.52 11.76
CA GLU A 39 -2.26 -15.60 10.79
C GLU A 39 -3.75 -15.43 11.07
N ALA A 40 -4.25 -14.20 10.90
CA ALA A 40 -5.67 -13.91 10.98
C ALA A 40 -6.10 -13.00 9.83
N VAL A 41 -7.33 -13.22 9.35
CA VAL A 41 -7.97 -12.37 8.33
C VAL A 41 -8.19 -10.98 8.91
N ARG A 42 -7.98 -9.96 8.08
CA ARG A 42 -8.18 -8.56 8.44
C ARG A 42 -9.68 -8.24 8.30
N ASP A 43 -10.30 -7.73 9.35
CA ASP A 43 -11.68 -7.22 9.29
C ASP A 43 -11.72 -5.85 8.57
N ASP A 44 -10.64 -5.08 8.66
CA ASP A 44 -10.49 -3.76 8.05
C ASP A 44 -10.12 -3.84 6.56
N TYR A 45 -11.11 -4.14 5.73
CA TYR A 45 -11.10 -3.71 4.32
C TYR A 45 -11.27 -2.18 4.19
N ASN A 46 -11.64 -1.49 5.27
CA ASN A 46 -11.97 -0.06 5.31
C ASN A 46 -10.95 0.80 6.09
N ASP A 47 -9.71 0.33 6.30
CA ASP A 47 -8.60 1.21 6.70
C ASP A 47 -8.31 2.13 5.50
N THR A 48 -9.14 3.15 5.37
CA THR A 48 -9.00 4.21 4.39
C THR A 48 -7.70 4.90 4.77
N PRO A 49 -6.61 4.80 3.98
CA PRO A 49 -5.46 5.64 4.25
C PRO A 49 -6.02 7.06 4.23
N ALA A 50 -5.97 7.75 5.37
CA ALA A 50 -6.52 9.08 5.54
C ALA A 50 -6.21 9.87 4.27
N SER A 51 -7.26 10.23 3.51
CA SER A 51 -7.10 10.83 2.21
C SER A 51 -6.13 12.00 2.35
N THR A 52 -4.89 11.82 1.91
CA THR A 52 -3.95 12.92 1.76
C THR A 52 -4.71 13.93 0.92
N PRO A 53 -5.01 15.15 1.44
CA PRO A 53 -5.71 16.14 0.64
C PRO A 53 -4.87 16.33 -0.61
N SER A 54 -5.51 16.04 -1.74
CA SER A 54 -5.01 16.22 -3.09
C SER A 54 -4.24 17.53 -3.15
N ALA A 55 -2.90 17.44 -3.12
CA ALA A 55 -2.05 18.55 -3.48
C ALA A 55 -2.27 18.74 -4.97
N SER A 56 -3.16 19.68 -5.26
CA SER A 56 -3.53 20.19 -6.58
C SER A 56 -2.38 20.11 -7.58
N GLU A 57 -2.53 19.23 -8.56
CA GLU A 57 -1.80 19.31 -9.83
C GLU A 57 -2.20 20.60 -10.55
N PRO A 58 -1.28 21.52 -10.87
CA PRO A 58 -1.55 22.53 -11.87
C PRO A 58 -1.47 21.87 -13.26
N SER A 59 -2.64 21.51 -13.78
CA SER A 59 -2.83 21.21 -15.20
C SER A 59 -2.85 22.51 -16.00
N THR A 60 -1.67 22.90 -16.54
CA THR A 60 -1.61 23.86 -17.65
C THR A 60 -1.01 23.15 -18.85
N GLY A 61 -1.88 22.63 -19.71
CA GLY A 61 -1.52 22.26 -21.07
C GLY A 61 -1.49 23.50 -21.97
N ALA A 62 -0.38 23.69 -22.68
CA ALA A 62 -0.23 24.44 -23.94
C ALA A 62 1.25 24.37 -24.34
N ALA A 63 1.69 24.11 -25.57
CA ALA A 63 1.07 23.71 -26.81
C ALA A 63 2.21 23.12 -27.67
N ALA A 64 1.86 22.28 -28.65
CA ALA A 64 2.79 21.70 -29.60
C ALA A 64 3.66 22.77 -30.28
N SER A 65 4.98 22.71 -30.11
CA SER A 65 5.92 23.55 -30.83
C SER A 65 6.68 22.73 -31.88
N GLY A 66 6.30 22.95 -33.13
CA GLY A 66 7.23 23.11 -34.23
C GLY A 66 7.95 21.87 -34.78
N ARG A 67 7.32 21.18 -35.73
CA ARG A 67 8.06 20.50 -36.80
C ARG A 67 8.67 21.56 -37.71
N GLN A 68 9.98 21.78 -37.63
CA GLN A 68 10.74 22.50 -38.66
C GLN A 68 12.10 21.84 -38.83
N ASN A 69 12.11 20.73 -39.58
CA ASN A 69 13.33 20.14 -40.14
C ASN A 69 13.67 20.94 -41.40
N ALA A 70 14.65 21.83 -41.30
CA ALA A 70 15.15 22.63 -42.43
C ALA A 70 16.67 22.79 -42.31
N ASN A 71 17.43 21.75 -42.70
CA ASN A 71 18.44 21.86 -43.76
C ASN A 71 19.35 20.62 -43.82
N ARG A 72 19.18 19.87 -44.91
CA ARG A 72 20.23 19.09 -45.58
C ARG A 72 20.98 20.06 -46.51
N PRO A 73 22.30 19.89 -46.73
CA PRO A 73 22.66 19.27 -48.01
C PRO A 73 23.78 18.22 -47.93
N GLU A 74 23.75 17.34 -48.93
CA GLU A 74 24.69 16.25 -49.22
C GLU A 74 26.03 16.77 -49.80
N ALA A 75 27.06 15.98 -49.51
CA ALA A 75 28.25 15.64 -50.29
C ALA A 75 28.73 16.55 -51.45
N ALA A 76 30.02 16.88 -51.37
CA ALA A 76 30.97 16.84 -52.49
C ALA A 76 32.34 16.37 -51.97
#